data_AF-E1U2V6-F1
#
_entry.id   AF-E1U2V6-F1
#
_cell.length_a   1.000
_cell.length_b   1.000
_cell.length_c   1.000
_cell.angle_alpha   90.00
_cell.angle_beta   90.00
_cell.angle_gamma   90.00
#
_symmetry.space_group_name_H-M   'P 1'
#
loop_
_entity.id
_entity.type
_entity.pdbx_description
1 polymer ?
#
loop_
_entity_poly.entity_id
_entity_poly.type
_entity_poly.pdbx_seq_one_letter_code
_entity_poly.pdbx_strand_id
1 'polypeptide(L)'
;RRLRGTIAREFLPKHIELLRPAIREIVQGVLDGLAETAPPQDMLEAFAVPVASATVFRLLGIPAEDRALLTRCVKGVVSAVGSEDEGAEVFRTLGEYIGGLVQDPSELPEDSLIRRLVTGPYQEKQLTFHETIGVILMLIVGGYDTTASTISLSLSELCTAAGEVLRRPRTPGADTPARR
;
A
#
# COMPACT_ATOMS: atom_id res chain seq x y z
N ARG A 1 5.99 -5.72 -21.24
CA ARG A 1 7.38 -5.81 -20.68
C ARG A 1 7.96 -4.45 -20.27
N ARG A 2 7.75 -3.35 -21.02
CA ARG A 2 8.23 -1.99 -20.68
C ARG A 2 7.70 -1.50 -19.32
N LEU A 3 6.37 -1.41 -19.17
CA LEU A 3 5.68 -0.96 -17.94
C LEU A 3 6.25 -1.64 -16.69
N ARG A 4 6.24 -2.98 -16.69
CA ARG A 4 6.79 -3.79 -15.61
C ARG A 4 8.26 -3.48 -15.29
N GLY A 5 9.08 -3.19 -16.30
CA GLY A 5 10.49 -2.85 -16.10
C GLY A 5 10.70 -1.49 -15.42
N THR A 6 9.87 -0.50 -15.75
CA THR A 6 9.88 0.81 -15.09
C THR A 6 9.43 0.66 -13.64
N ILE A 7 8.30 0.00 -13.40
CA ILE A 7 7.74 -0.17 -12.06
C ILE A 7 8.59 -1.07 -11.16
N ALA A 8 9.17 -2.15 -11.69
CA ALA A 8 10.01 -3.05 -10.89
C ALA A 8 11.22 -2.35 -10.26
N ARG A 9 11.71 -1.24 -10.84
CA ARG A 9 12.81 -0.44 -10.25
C ARG A 9 12.38 0.25 -8.96
N GLU A 10 11.10 0.58 -8.85
CA GLU A 10 10.52 1.23 -7.67
C GLU A 10 10.32 0.27 -6.51
N PHE A 11 10.23 -1.03 -6.81
CA PHE A 11 10.11 -2.11 -5.82
C PHE A 11 11.43 -2.85 -5.56
N LEU A 12 12.57 -2.24 -5.90
CA LEU A 12 13.87 -2.80 -5.52
C LEU A 12 14.02 -2.80 -3.99
N PRO A 13 14.73 -3.78 -3.41
CA PRO A 13 14.87 -3.91 -1.95
C PRO A 13 15.29 -2.61 -1.27
N LYS A 14 16.27 -1.89 -1.85
CA LYS A 14 16.73 -0.60 -1.33
C LYS A 14 15.63 0.46 -1.20
N HIS A 15 14.64 0.49 -2.09
CA HIS A 15 13.55 1.46 -2.05
C HIS A 15 12.47 1.04 -1.06
N ILE A 16 12.19 -0.26 -0.98
CA ILE A 16 11.24 -0.81 0.00
C ILE A 16 11.76 -0.65 1.43
N GLU A 17 13.07 -0.81 1.66
CA GLU A 17 13.67 -0.59 2.98
C GLU A 17 13.48 0.85 3.50
N LEU A 18 13.39 1.85 2.61
CA LEU A 18 13.09 3.24 3.00
C LEU A 18 11.66 3.41 3.54
N LEU A 19 10.73 2.51 3.20
CA LEU A 19 9.37 2.52 3.73
C LEU A 19 9.27 1.91 5.13
N ARG A 20 10.30 1.17 5.58
CA ARG A 20 10.26 0.44 6.86
C ARG A 20 9.91 1.33 8.06
N PRO A 21 10.48 2.54 8.24
CA PRO A 21 10.11 3.42 9.34
C PRO A 21 8.63 3.84 9.27
N ALA A 22 8.17 4.27 8.09
CA ALA A 22 6.79 4.71 7.91
C ALA A 22 5.77 3.56 8.11
N ILE A 23 6.09 2.34 7.67
CA ILE A 23 5.23 1.17 7.91
C ILE A 23 5.16 0.85 9.41
N ARG A 24 6.26 0.99 10.15
CA ARG A 24 6.24 0.81 11.62
C ARG A 24 5.35 1.84 12.30
N GLU A 25 5.42 3.09 11.89
CA GLU A 25 4.56 4.16 12.41
C GLU A 25 3.08 3.89 12.11
N ILE A 26 2.77 3.47 10.87
CA ILE A 26 1.41 3.08 10.48
C ILE A 26 0.91 1.94 11.38
N VAL A 27 1.68 0.87 11.51
CA VAL A 27 1.29 -0.28 12.34
C VAL A 27 1.11 0.12 13.79
N GLN A 28 2.03 0.91 14.36
CA GLN A 28 1.93 1.37 15.74
C GLN A 28 0.68 2.22 15.96
N GLY A 29 0.41 3.19 15.09
CA GLY A 29 -0.77 4.04 15.22
C GLY A 29 -2.09 3.26 15.13
N VAL A 30 -2.14 2.22 14.29
CA VAL A 30 -3.31 1.32 14.24
C VAL A 30 -3.42 0.52 15.54
N LEU A 31 -2.32 -0.04 16.05
CA LEU A 31 -2.32 -0.79 17.32
C LEU A 31 -2.72 0.07 18.52
N ASP A 32 -2.26 1.32 18.58
CA ASP A 32 -2.61 2.25 19.65
C ASP A 32 -4.12 2.47 19.71
N GLY A 33 -4.78 2.66 18.55
CA GLY A 33 -6.25 2.77 18.47
C GLY A 33 -6.99 1.48 18.86
N LEU A 34 -6.41 0.30 18.61
CA LEU A 34 -6.99 -0.97 19.05
C LEU A 34 -6.92 -1.15 20.57
N ALA A 35 -5.87 -0.65 21.22
CA ALA A 35 -5.71 -0.73 22.67
C ALA A 35 -6.77 0.08 23.44
N GLU A 36 -7.36 1.09 22.80
CA GLU A 36 -8.41 1.93 23.37
C GLU A 36 -9.82 1.31 23.27
N THR A 37 -9.96 0.20 22.56
CA THR A 37 -11.26 -0.44 22.27
C THR A 37 -11.36 -1.82 22.93
N ALA A 38 -12.55 -2.19 23.38
CA ALA A 38 -12.77 -3.48 24.05
C ALA A 38 -12.89 -4.64 23.02
N PRO A 39 -12.39 -5.85 23.34
CA PRO A 39 -12.64 -7.04 22.53
C PRO A 39 -14.10 -7.54 22.68
N PRO A 40 -14.63 -8.33 21.71
CA PRO A 40 -13.97 -8.80 20.49
C PRO A 40 -13.94 -7.74 19.39
N GLN A 41 -12.93 -7.84 18.52
CA GLN A 41 -12.74 -6.94 17.38
C GLN A 41 -12.50 -7.77 16.12
N ASP A 42 -13.05 -7.31 15.00
CA ASP A 42 -12.74 -7.84 13.69
C ASP A 42 -11.35 -7.33 13.26
N MET A 43 -10.33 -8.19 13.34
CA MET A 43 -8.96 -7.83 12.98
C MET A 43 -8.78 -7.51 11.49
N LEU A 44 -9.70 -7.95 10.61
CA LEU A 44 -9.65 -7.57 9.20
C LEU A 44 -9.92 -6.07 9.05
N GLU A 45 -11.06 -5.61 9.56
CA GLU A 45 -11.50 -4.21 9.46
C GLU A 45 -10.71 -3.29 10.40
N ALA A 46 -10.35 -3.77 11.59
CA ALA A 46 -9.72 -2.96 12.63
C ALA A 46 -8.20 -2.87 12.49
N PHE A 47 -7.54 -3.84 11.85
CA PHE A 47 -6.07 -3.86 11.70
C PHE A 47 -5.59 -4.04 10.26
N ALA A 48 -5.99 -5.13 9.60
CA ALA A 48 -5.39 -5.52 8.32
C ALA A 48 -5.70 -4.52 7.19
N VAL A 49 -6.96 -4.09 7.06
CA VAL A 49 -7.40 -3.09 6.08
C VAL A 49 -6.75 -1.73 6.32
N PRO A 50 -6.75 -1.16 7.56
CA PRO A 50 -6.05 0.08 7.87
C PRO A 50 -4.55 0.03 7.53
N VAL A 51 -3.86 -1.05 7.91
CA VAL A 51 -2.42 -1.19 7.64
C VAL A 51 -2.13 -1.29 6.14
N ALA A 52 -2.89 -2.12 5.40
CA ALA A 52 -2.69 -2.31 3.97
C ALA A 52 -2.95 -1.02 3.17
N SER A 53 -4.10 -0.37 3.41
CA SER A 53 -4.47 0.88 2.74
C SER A 53 -3.49 2.02 3.05
N ALA A 54 -3.15 2.23 4.31
CA ALA A 54 -2.21 3.28 4.71
C ALA A 54 -0.81 3.06 4.12
N THR A 55 -0.37 1.80 4.03
CA THR A 55 0.93 1.45 3.44
C THR A 55 0.99 1.79 1.96
N VAL A 56 -0.02 1.39 1.17
CA VAL A 56 -0.03 1.69 -0.27
C VAL A 56 -0.17 3.19 -0.53
N PHE A 57 -0.99 3.90 0.25
CA PHE A 57 -1.13 5.36 0.13
C PHE A 57 0.15 6.10 0.51
N ARG A 58 0.87 5.65 1.55
CA ARG A 58 2.18 6.23 1.90
C ARG A 58 3.22 6.01 0.82
N LEU A 59 3.26 4.84 0.19
CA LEU A 59 4.15 4.55 -0.94
C LEU A 59 3.85 5.50 -2.11
N LEU A 60 2.58 5.74 -2.39
CA LEU A 60 2.12 6.63 -3.47
C LEU A 60 2.33 8.11 -3.17
N GLY A 61 2.52 8.49 -1.91
CA GLY A 61 2.61 9.88 -1.48
C GLY A 61 1.26 10.56 -1.26
N ILE A 62 0.18 9.78 -1.15
CA ILE A 62 -1.16 10.31 -0.95
C ILE A 62 -1.25 11.00 0.43
N PRO A 63 -1.71 12.27 0.47
CA PRO A 63 -1.88 13.05 1.71
C PRO A 63 -2.76 12.32 2.72
N ALA A 64 -2.51 12.53 4.01
CA ALA A 64 -3.17 11.77 5.07
C ALA A 64 -4.69 12.04 5.14
N GLU A 65 -5.07 13.29 4.88
CA GLU A 65 -6.43 13.81 4.83
C GLU A 65 -7.33 13.07 3.82
N ASP A 66 -6.75 12.62 2.70
CA ASP A 66 -7.50 11.97 1.61
C ASP A 66 -7.63 10.45 1.82
N ARG A 67 -6.81 9.86 2.68
CA ARG A 67 -6.72 8.39 2.83
C ARG A 67 -8.03 7.76 3.23
N ALA A 68 -8.79 8.39 4.13
CA ALA A 68 -10.08 7.84 4.59
C ALA A 68 -11.11 7.77 3.45
N LEU A 69 -11.15 8.80 2.59
CA LEU A 69 -12.01 8.80 1.42
C LEU A 69 -11.57 7.72 0.42
N LEU A 70 -10.27 7.67 0.13
CA LEU A 70 -9.72 6.72 -0.83
C LEU A 70 -9.86 5.27 -0.36
N THR A 71 -9.70 4.98 0.93
CA THR A 71 -9.98 3.64 1.48
C THR A 71 -11.41 3.21 1.18
N ARG A 72 -12.41 4.11 1.33
CA ARG A 72 -13.81 3.79 0.99
C ARG A 72 -14.00 3.54 -0.49
N CYS A 73 -13.39 4.35 -1.35
CA CYS A 73 -13.43 4.15 -2.80
C CYS A 73 -12.80 2.80 -3.18
N VAL A 74 -11.63 2.47 -2.65
CA VAL A 74 -10.95 1.21 -2.97
C VAL A 74 -11.73 0.01 -2.48
N LYS A 75 -12.31 0.08 -1.28
CA LYS A 75 -13.24 -0.95 -0.78
C LYS A 75 -14.42 -1.14 -1.73
N GLY A 76 -15.03 -0.04 -2.19
CA GLY A 76 -16.11 -0.08 -3.19
C GLY A 76 -15.68 -0.76 -4.50
N VAL A 77 -14.50 -0.43 -5.03
CA VAL A 77 -13.94 -1.07 -6.25
C VAL A 77 -13.76 -2.57 -6.06
N VAL A 78 -13.19 -3.00 -4.93
CA VAL A 78 -12.96 -4.42 -4.63
C VAL A 78 -14.27 -5.17 -4.42
N SER A 79 -15.25 -4.56 -3.73
CA SER A 79 -16.56 -5.16 -3.49
C SER A 79 -17.46 -5.22 -4.74
N ALA A 80 -17.27 -4.29 -5.68
CA ALA A 80 -18.02 -4.25 -6.94
C ALA A 80 -17.44 -5.17 -8.03
N VAL A 81 -16.41 -5.97 -7.75
CA VAL A 81 -15.89 -6.96 -8.69
C VAL A 81 -17.01 -7.98 -9.03
N GLY A 82 -17.61 -7.82 -10.21
CA GLY A 82 -18.77 -8.61 -10.68
C GLY A 82 -20.08 -7.82 -10.85
N SER A 83 -20.11 -6.54 -10.45
CA SER A 83 -21.21 -5.58 -10.68
C SER A 83 -20.69 -4.42 -11.56
N GLU A 84 -21.05 -4.41 -12.84
CA GLU A 84 -20.44 -3.53 -13.85
C GLU A 84 -20.69 -2.03 -13.57
N ASP A 85 -21.88 -1.66 -13.09
CA ASP A 85 -22.29 -0.25 -12.97
C ASP A 85 -21.70 0.45 -11.72
N GLU A 86 -21.71 -0.20 -10.55
CA GLU A 86 -21.21 0.40 -9.31
C GLU A 86 -19.68 0.50 -9.29
N GLY A 87 -18.99 -0.48 -9.87
CA GLY A 87 -17.54 -0.48 -9.95
C GLY A 87 -16.98 0.62 -10.86
N ALA A 88 -17.69 0.94 -11.94
CA ALA A 88 -17.24 1.91 -12.93
C ALA A 88 -17.17 3.34 -12.37
N GLU A 89 -18.18 3.76 -11.61
CA GLU A 89 -18.25 5.14 -11.07
C GLU A 89 -17.19 5.40 -9.99
N VAL A 90 -16.97 4.42 -9.12
CA VAL A 90 -15.94 4.52 -8.08
C VAL A 90 -14.54 4.49 -8.71
N PHE A 91 -14.34 3.67 -9.74
CA PHE A 91 -13.08 3.63 -10.50
C PHE A 91 -12.81 4.94 -11.24
N ARG A 92 -13.85 5.57 -11.82
CA ARG A 92 -13.76 6.90 -12.45
C ARG A 92 -13.31 7.95 -11.44
N THR A 93 -13.96 8.00 -10.27
CA THR A 93 -13.63 8.94 -9.19
C THR A 93 -12.17 8.78 -8.73
N LEU A 94 -11.74 7.54 -8.53
CA LEU A 94 -10.36 7.24 -8.15
C LEU A 94 -9.38 7.63 -9.27
N GLY A 95 -9.71 7.36 -10.52
CA GLY A 95 -8.92 7.75 -11.68
C GLY A 95 -8.77 9.26 -11.84
N GLU A 96 -9.82 10.04 -11.58
CA GLU A 96 -9.80 11.50 -11.63
C GLU A 96 -8.91 12.09 -10.54
N TYR A 97 -9.04 11.60 -9.31
CA TYR A 97 -8.18 12.02 -8.21
C TYR A 97 -6.70 11.74 -8.51
N ILE A 98 -6.37 10.52 -8.93
CA ILE A 98 -5.00 10.15 -9.30
C ILE A 98 -4.52 10.95 -10.52
N GLY A 99 -5.39 11.23 -11.48
CA GLY A 99 -5.10 12.08 -12.63
C GLY A 99 -4.67 13.48 -12.22
N GLY A 100 -5.34 14.08 -11.22
CA GLY A 100 -4.95 15.35 -10.62
C GLY A 100 -3.53 15.30 -10.02
N LEU A 101 -3.23 14.27 -9.23
CA LEU A 101 -1.91 14.07 -8.63
C LEU A 101 -0.79 13.85 -9.66
N VAL A 102 -1.10 13.19 -10.77
CA VAL A 102 -0.14 12.97 -11.87
C VAL A 102 0.07 14.25 -12.67
N GLN A 103 -0.97 15.05 -12.86
CA GLN A 103 -0.92 16.30 -13.60
C GLN A 103 -0.14 17.38 -12.84
N ASP A 104 -0.33 17.46 -11.52
CA ASP A 104 0.40 18.37 -10.64
C ASP A 104 0.97 17.64 -9.42
N PRO A 105 2.17 17.04 -9.54
CA PRO A 105 2.81 16.31 -8.45
C PRO A 105 3.57 17.22 -7.48
N SER A 106 3.44 18.55 -7.57
CA SER A 106 4.29 19.50 -6.83
C SER A 106 4.13 19.38 -5.31
N GLU A 107 2.91 19.15 -4.84
CA GLU A 107 2.54 18.97 -3.43
C GLU A 107 2.86 17.56 -2.89
N LEU A 108 3.20 16.60 -3.76
CA LEU A 108 3.54 15.25 -3.33
C LEU A 108 4.96 15.19 -2.75
N PRO A 109 5.22 14.34 -1.74
CA PRO A 109 6.58 14.11 -1.25
C PRO A 109 7.55 13.72 -2.39
N GLU A 110 8.78 14.23 -2.35
CA GLU A 110 9.81 13.92 -3.38
C GLU A 110 10.13 12.42 -3.47
N ASP A 111 10.02 11.73 -2.33
CA ASP A 111 10.18 10.29 -2.19
C ASP A 111 8.88 9.50 -2.46
N SER A 112 7.84 10.14 -3.00
CA SER A 112 6.63 9.42 -3.40
C SER A 112 6.79 8.71 -4.73
N LEU A 113 6.12 7.56 -4.88
CA LEU A 113 6.14 6.81 -6.13
C LEU A 113 5.57 7.65 -7.29
N ILE A 114 4.46 8.36 -7.07
CA ILE A 114 3.82 9.17 -8.11
C ILE A 114 4.76 10.27 -8.59
N ARG A 115 5.35 11.06 -7.67
CA ARG A 115 6.29 12.13 -8.05
C ARG A 115 7.49 11.56 -8.80
N ARG A 116 8.08 10.45 -8.35
CA ARG A 116 9.19 9.81 -9.07
C ARG A 116 8.78 9.32 -10.46
N LEU A 117 7.60 8.72 -10.62
CA LEU A 117 7.13 8.26 -11.94
C LEU A 117 6.93 9.41 -12.92
N VAL A 118 6.48 10.58 -12.43
CA VAL A 118 6.22 11.77 -13.26
C VAL A 118 7.49 12.57 -13.55
N THR A 119 8.35 12.79 -12.56
CA THR A 119 9.51 13.69 -12.67
C THR A 119 10.85 12.95 -12.84
N GLY A 120 10.85 11.62 -12.73
CA GLY A 120 12.06 10.82 -12.70
C GLY A 120 12.78 10.68 -14.05
N PRO A 121 14.01 10.12 -14.05
CA PRO A 121 14.89 10.08 -15.21
C PRO A 121 14.49 9.03 -16.27
N TYR A 122 13.22 8.62 -16.37
CA TYR A 122 12.77 7.56 -17.29
C TYR A 122 12.69 7.99 -18.76
N GLN A 123 13.52 8.96 -19.19
CA GLN A 123 13.39 9.74 -20.43
C GLN A 123 13.23 8.94 -21.74
N GLU A 124 13.61 7.66 -21.80
CA GLU A 124 13.43 6.81 -23.00
C GLU A 124 12.33 5.73 -22.87
N LYS A 125 11.70 5.59 -21.70
CA LYS A 125 10.66 4.57 -21.38
C LYS A 125 9.55 5.15 -20.50
N GLN A 126 9.22 6.42 -20.68
CA GLN A 126 8.21 7.09 -19.88
C GLN A 126 6.86 6.38 -20.01
N LEU A 127 6.17 6.31 -18.88
CA LEU A 127 4.76 5.98 -18.84
C LEU A 127 4.00 7.17 -19.44
N THR A 128 3.04 6.90 -20.33
CA THR A 128 2.09 7.96 -20.70
C THR A 128 1.25 8.35 -19.48
N PHE A 129 0.61 9.52 -19.53
CA PHE A 129 -0.31 9.97 -18.47
C PHE A 129 -1.32 8.88 -18.05
N HIS A 130 -1.99 8.28 -19.03
CA HIS A 130 -2.96 7.19 -18.77
C HIS A 130 -2.30 5.89 -18.29
N GLU A 131 -1.10 5.56 -18.76
CA GLU A 131 -0.36 4.40 -18.25
C GLU A 131 0.06 4.59 -16.79
N THR A 132 0.47 5.80 -16.39
CA THR A 132 0.81 6.15 -15.01
C THR A 132 -0.39 5.98 -14.10
N ILE A 133 -1.54 6.55 -14.48
CA ILE A 133 -2.79 6.39 -13.73
C ILE A 133 -3.16 4.91 -13.61
N GLY A 134 -3.15 4.17 -14.72
CA GLY A 134 -3.51 2.74 -14.73
C GLY A 134 -2.61 1.89 -13.82
N VAL A 135 -1.30 2.18 -13.81
CA VAL A 135 -0.37 1.51 -12.89
C VAL A 135 -0.69 1.85 -11.43
N ILE A 136 -0.92 3.13 -11.11
CA ILE A 136 -1.22 3.55 -9.74
C ILE A 136 -2.50 2.87 -9.25
N LEU A 137 -3.56 2.85 -10.08
CA LEU A 137 -4.81 2.15 -9.77
C LEU A 137 -4.58 0.65 -9.53
N MET A 138 -3.79 0.00 -10.38
CA MET A 138 -3.42 -1.41 -10.20
C MET A 138 -2.68 -1.64 -8.87
N LEU A 139 -1.76 -0.74 -8.49
CA LEU A 139 -1.03 -0.83 -7.22
C LEU A 139 -1.95 -0.61 -6.02
N ILE A 140 -2.90 0.31 -6.11
CA ILE A 140 -3.89 0.57 -5.05
C ILE A 140 -4.74 -0.68 -4.82
N VAL A 141 -5.39 -1.19 -5.87
CA VAL A 141 -6.28 -2.35 -5.77
C VAL A 141 -5.51 -3.60 -5.34
N GLY A 142 -4.39 -3.88 -6.01
CA GLY A 142 -3.56 -5.05 -5.72
C GLY A 142 -2.91 -4.99 -4.34
N GLY A 143 -2.46 -3.81 -3.90
CA GLY A 143 -1.80 -3.60 -2.61
C GLY A 143 -2.76 -3.60 -1.43
N TYR A 144 -4.03 -3.23 -1.65
CA TYR A 144 -5.07 -3.21 -0.63
C TYR A 144 -5.51 -4.62 -0.24
N ASP A 145 -6.10 -5.37 -1.18
CA ASP A 145 -6.85 -6.60 -0.86
C ASP A 145 -5.92 -7.77 -0.52
N THR A 146 -4.88 -7.98 -1.34
CA THR A 146 -3.95 -9.10 -1.14
C THR A 146 -3.14 -8.98 0.15
N THR A 147 -2.72 -7.75 0.50
CA THR A 147 -1.96 -7.49 1.72
C THR A 147 -2.85 -7.62 2.95
N ALA A 148 -4.07 -7.06 2.93
CA ALA A 148 -5.04 -7.23 4.02
C ALA A 148 -5.37 -8.70 4.25
N SER A 149 -5.58 -9.47 3.17
CA SER A 149 -5.79 -10.92 3.24
C SER A 149 -4.61 -11.66 3.85
N THR A 150 -3.38 -11.33 3.43
CA THR A 150 -2.16 -11.97 3.94
C THR A 150 -1.94 -11.67 5.43
N ILE A 151 -2.18 -10.43 5.85
CA ILE A 151 -2.11 -10.04 7.27
C ILE A 151 -3.16 -10.81 8.08
N SER A 152 -4.40 -10.88 7.59
CA SER A 152 -5.51 -11.55 8.28
C SER A 152 -5.26 -13.04 8.45
N LEU A 153 -4.77 -13.71 7.40
CA LEU A 153 -4.39 -15.12 7.48
C LEU A 153 -3.25 -15.34 8.47
N SER A 154 -2.22 -14.48 8.44
CA SER A 154 -1.10 -14.54 9.36
C SER A 154 -1.55 -14.37 10.80
N LEU A 155 -2.46 -13.43 11.09
CA LEU A 155 -3.03 -13.24 12.43
C LEU A 155 -3.84 -14.47 12.86
N SER A 156 -4.67 -15.03 11.98
CA SER A 156 -5.43 -16.25 12.26
C SER A 156 -4.51 -17.42 12.63
N GLU A 157 -3.42 -17.60 11.88
CA GLU A 157 -2.39 -18.60 12.18
C GLU A 157 -1.73 -18.32 13.53
N LEU A 158 -1.31 -17.08 13.81
CA LEU A 158 -0.70 -16.71 15.08
C LEU A 158 -1.63 -16.94 16.28
N CYS A 159 -2.91 -16.63 16.16
CA CYS A 159 -3.90 -16.84 17.22
C CYS A 159 -4.21 -18.32 17.44
N THR A 160 -4.27 -19.11 16.37
CA THR A 160 -4.54 -20.56 16.45
C THR A 160 -3.31 -21.33 16.94
N ALA A 161 -2.13 -20.94 16.47
CA ALA A 161 -0.84 -21.49 16.87
C ALA A 161 -0.34 -20.89 18.19
N ALA A 162 -1.01 -19.95 18.85
CA ALA A 162 -0.59 -19.43 20.16
C ALA A 162 -0.55 -20.51 21.27
N GLY A 163 -1.07 -21.72 21.02
CA GLY A 163 -0.83 -22.92 21.83
C GLY A 163 0.53 -23.61 21.61
N GLU A 164 1.22 -23.32 20.50
CA GLU A 164 2.55 -23.83 20.12
C GLU A 164 3.51 -22.65 19.93
N VAL A 165 4.61 -22.62 20.69
CA VAL A 165 5.56 -21.50 20.72
C VAL A 165 6.06 -21.15 19.30
N LEU A 166 5.51 -20.08 18.73
CA LEU A 166 6.01 -19.48 17.50
C LEU A 166 7.42 -18.94 17.74
N ARG A 167 8.42 -19.61 17.15
CA ARG A 167 9.78 -19.06 17.06
C ARG A 167 9.72 -17.78 16.25
N ARG A 168 10.20 -16.68 16.83
CA ARG A 168 10.38 -15.38 16.16
C ARG A 168 11.01 -15.62 14.78
N PRO A 169 10.40 -15.13 13.67
CA PRO A 169 11.02 -15.28 12.35
C PRO A 169 12.41 -14.65 12.37
N ARG A 170 13.42 -15.42 11.93
CA ARG A 170 14.80 -14.94 11.82
C ARG A 170 14.81 -13.70 10.92
N THR A 171 15.26 -12.57 11.45
CA THR A 171 15.42 -11.33 10.67
C THR A 171 16.61 -11.53 9.72
N PRO A 172 16.44 -11.51 8.38
CA PRO A 172 17.57 -11.60 7.48
C PRO A 172 18.36 -10.29 7.58
N GLY A 173 19.60 -10.35 8.08
CA GLY A 173 20.52 -9.21 8.11
C GLY A 173 21.29 -8.99 9.42
N ALA A 174 20.90 -9.62 10.54
CA ALA A 174 21.61 -9.45 11.81
C ALA A 174 22.94 -10.23 11.91
N ASP A 175 23.19 -11.21 11.02
CA ASP A 175 24.34 -12.13 11.07
C ASP A 175 25.38 -11.89 9.95
N THR A 176 25.55 -10.67 9.45
CA THR A 176 26.72 -10.39 8.60
C THR A 176 27.89 -9.96 9.49
N PRO A 177 28.88 -10.83 9.80
CA PRO A 177 30.06 -10.39 10.52
C PRO A 177 30.78 -9.34 9.67
N ALA A 178 31.07 -8.19 10.28
CA ALA A 178 31.89 -7.15 9.68
C ALA A 178 33.21 -7.79 9.19
N ARG A 179 33.40 -7.85 7.88
CA ARG A 179 34.69 -8.20 7.30
C ARG A 179 35.66 -7.08 7.65
N ARG A 180 36.71 -7.45 8.39
CA ARG A 180 37.92 -6.65 8.61
C ARG A 180 38.65 -6.40 7.30
#